data_AF-A0AAD4HEE0-F1
#
_entry.id   AF-A0AAD4HEE0-F1
#
_cell.length_a   1.000
_cell.length_b   1.000
_cell.length_c   1.000
_cell.angle_alpha   90.00
_cell.angle_beta   90.00
_cell.angle_gamma   90.00
#
_symmetry.space_group_name_H-M   'P 1'
#
loop_
_entity.id
_entity.type
_entity.pdbx_description
1 polymer ?
#
loop_
_entity_poly.entity_id
_entity_poly.type
_entity_poly.pdbx_seq_one_letter_code
_entity_poly.pdbx_strand_id
1 'polypeptide(L)'
;SVMGWLPAETAGEADADARLNDFVENPKFRIIMHEAIQTGSQENVNDIWINAALQLQQGWMHIHGMRCSNSAYVRLEPRTFRNLPALGRIGDPDDIIASVLVQDSKILPDTYQSMSSYRLCTPDGPTLLTEGLAAKLKLVLE
;
A
#
# COMPACT_ATOMS: atom_id res chain seq x y z
N SER A 1 -4.41 5.48 -15.03
CA SER A 1 -2.93 5.69 -14.97
C SER A 1 -2.17 4.38 -14.83
N VAL A 2 -0.87 4.35 -15.17
CA VAL A 2 0.00 3.16 -15.13
C VAL A 2 0.88 3.16 -13.87
N MET A 3 1.03 2.03 -13.18
CA MET A 3 1.82 1.90 -11.94
C MET A 3 3.33 2.02 -12.15
N GLY A 4 3.83 1.49 -13.27
CA GLY A 4 5.25 1.46 -13.62
C GLY A 4 5.45 0.64 -14.89
N TRP A 5 6.70 0.48 -15.32
CA TRP A 5 7.04 -0.27 -16.53
C TRP A 5 8.35 -1.04 -16.33
N LEU A 6 8.54 -2.08 -17.15
CA LEU A 6 9.83 -2.74 -17.33
C LEU A 6 10.47 -2.17 -18.61
N PRO A 7 11.76 -1.82 -18.60
CA PRO A 7 12.46 -1.41 -19.81
C PRO A 7 12.44 -2.57 -20.81
N ALA A 8 12.14 -2.27 -22.07
CA ALA A 8 12.18 -3.26 -23.13
C ALA A 8 13.63 -3.73 -23.33
N GLU A 9 13.83 -5.03 -23.48
CA GLU A 9 15.15 -5.63 -23.75
C GLU A 9 15.79 -4.99 -24.98
N THR A 10 17.03 -4.52 -24.84
CA THR A 10 17.83 -4.03 -25.96
C THR A 10 18.20 -5.20 -26.86
N ALA A 11 17.89 -5.11 -28.15
CA ALA A 11 18.24 -6.13 -29.14
C ALA A 11 19.76 -6.38 -29.15
N GLY A 12 20.20 -7.45 -28.50
CA GLY A 12 21.61 -7.79 -28.30
C GLY A 12 21.87 -8.64 -27.05
N GLU A 13 21.01 -8.53 -26.04
CA GLU A 13 21.01 -9.40 -24.84
C GLU A 13 19.87 -10.42 -24.96
N ALA A 14 20.07 -11.45 -25.78
CA ALA A 14 19.16 -12.58 -25.80
C ALA A 14 19.26 -13.33 -24.45
N ASP A 15 18.11 -13.55 -23.80
CA ASP A 15 17.92 -14.32 -22.55
C ASP A 15 18.21 -13.62 -21.20
N ALA A 16 17.89 -12.33 -21.05
CA ALA A 16 17.85 -11.70 -19.73
C ALA A 16 16.39 -11.54 -19.25
N ASP A 17 15.83 -12.57 -18.60
CA ASP A 17 14.52 -12.47 -17.93
C ASP A 17 14.44 -11.20 -17.08
N ALA A 18 13.46 -10.33 -17.38
CA ALA A 18 13.22 -9.11 -16.62
C ALA A 18 13.06 -9.40 -15.12
N ARG A 19 13.93 -8.83 -14.29
CA ARG A 19 13.96 -9.04 -12.84
C ARG A 19 13.16 -7.96 -12.13
N LEU A 20 12.79 -8.21 -10.89
CA LEU A 20 12.09 -7.23 -10.06
C LEU A 20 12.84 -5.90 -9.93
N ASN A 21 14.17 -5.93 -9.91
CA ASN A 21 15.00 -4.73 -9.80
C ASN A 21 14.95 -3.84 -11.06
N ASP A 22 14.45 -4.38 -12.18
CA ASP A 22 14.33 -3.65 -13.44
C ASP A 22 13.00 -2.89 -13.52
N PHE A 23 12.09 -3.07 -12.53
CA PHE A 23 10.83 -2.36 -12.46
C PHE A 23 11.04 -0.87 -12.16
N VAL A 24 10.65 -0.04 -13.11
CA VAL A 24 10.68 1.42 -12.98
C VAL A 24 9.31 1.90 -12.52
N GLU A 25 9.25 2.42 -11.29
CA GLU A 25 8.02 2.97 -10.72
C GLU A 25 7.62 4.27 -11.41
N ASN A 26 6.31 4.45 -11.63
CA ASN A 26 5.78 5.72 -12.12
C ASN A 26 5.56 6.68 -10.94
N PRO A 27 6.35 7.77 -10.80
CA PRO A 27 6.21 8.70 -9.69
C PRO A 27 4.84 9.40 -9.68
N LYS A 28 4.22 9.61 -10.86
CA LYS A 28 2.88 10.21 -10.95
C LYS A 28 1.80 9.31 -10.35
N PHE A 29 1.93 8.00 -10.54
CA PHE A 29 1.00 7.04 -9.95
C PHE A 29 1.11 7.03 -8.43
N ARG A 30 2.34 7.08 -7.90
CA ARG A 30 2.58 7.15 -6.46
C ARG A 30 1.87 8.35 -5.81
N ILE A 31 1.94 9.52 -6.44
CA ILE A 31 1.26 10.74 -5.97
C ILE A 31 -0.26 10.53 -5.94
N ILE A 32 -0.85 10.05 -7.05
CA ILE A 32 -2.29 9.78 -7.15
C ILE A 32 -2.74 8.75 -6.10
N MET A 33 -1.92 7.72 -5.86
CA MET A 33 -2.21 6.71 -4.85
C MET A 33 -2.28 7.30 -3.44
N HIS A 34 -1.33 8.16 -3.07
CA HIS A 34 -1.34 8.83 -1.78
C HIS A 34 -2.53 9.79 -1.63
N GLU A 35 -2.89 10.52 -2.69
CA GLU A 35 -4.07 11.37 -2.71
C GLU A 35 -5.36 10.56 -2.49
N ALA A 36 -5.50 9.42 -3.16
CA ALA A 36 -6.64 8.51 -2.98
C ALA A 36 -6.70 7.95 -1.55
N ILE A 37 -5.56 7.64 -0.93
CA ILE A 37 -5.50 7.16 0.44
C ILE A 37 -5.90 8.25 1.43
N GLN A 38 -5.37 9.47 1.25
CA GLN A 38 -5.67 10.60 2.14
C GLN A 38 -7.14 10.99 2.07
N THR A 39 -7.68 11.15 0.87
CA THR A 39 -9.11 11.45 0.65
C THR A 39 -10.02 10.32 1.13
N GLY A 40 -9.64 9.06 0.88
CA GLY A 40 -10.35 7.90 1.41
C GLY A 40 -10.37 7.86 2.94
N SER A 41 -9.30 8.31 3.59
CA SER A 41 -9.26 8.44 5.05
C SER A 41 -10.21 9.53 5.57
N GLN A 42 -10.41 10.63 4.83
CA GLN A 42 -11.40 11.66 5.20
C GLN A 42 -12.84 11.14 5.07
N GLU A 43 -13.08 10.30 4.08
CA GLU A 43 -14.39 9.72 3.78
C GLU A 43 -14.71 8.48 4.62
N ASN A 44 -13.80 8.03 5.49
CA ASN A 44 -13.98 6.85 6.34
C ASN A 44 -14.32 5.57 5.55
N VAL A 45 -13.77 5.41 4.34
CA VAL A 45 -14.10 4.27 3.46
C VAL A 45 -13.40 2.95 3.85
N ASN A 46 -12.66 2.92 4.96
CA ASN A 46 -11.85 1.78 5.36
C ASN A 46 -12.09 1.37 6.81
N ASP A 47 -13.04 0.47 7.01
CA ASP A 47 -13.43 -0.06 8.32
C ASP A 47 -12.27 -0.68 9.09
N ILE A 48 -11.29 -1.27 8.41
CA ILE A 48 -10.17 -1.92 9.09
C ILE A 48 -9.31 -0.88 9.80
N TRP A 49 -9.08 0.27 9.16
CA TRP A 49 -8.29 1.35 9.77
C TRP A 49 -9.08 2.10 10.84
N ILE A 50 -10.40 2.24 10.64
CA ILE A 50 -11.28 2.80 11.67
C ILE A 50 -11.22 1.92 12.92
N ASN A 51 -11.35 0.61 12.77
CA ASN A 51 -11.23 -0.33 13.88
C ASN A 51 -9.85 -0.31 14.54
N ALA A 52 -8.78 -0.15 13.75
CA ALA A 52 -7.43 0.00 14.29
C ALA A 52 -7.28 1.30 15.10
N ALA A 53 -7.84 2.41 14.64
CA ALA A 53 -7.86 3.67 15.37
C ALA A 53 -8.68 3.59 16.67
N LEU A 54 -9.82 2.87 16.65
CA LEU A 54 -10.62 2.59 17.84
C LEU A 54 -9.83 1.82 18.91
N GLN A 55 -8.99 0.87 18.50
CA GLN A 55 -8.13 0.11 19.40
C GLN A 55 -6.93 0.93 19.90
N LEU A 56 -6.34 1.77 19.05
CA LEU A 56 -5.18 2.58 19.40
C LEU A 56 -5.52 3.73 20.36
N GLN A 57 -6.72 4.33 20.20
CA GLN A 57 -7.25 5.49 20.95
C GLN A 57 -6.45 6.79 20.77
N GLN A 58 -5.14 6.77 20.92
CA GLN A 58 -4.24 7.92 20.83
C GLN A 58 -2.88 7.51 20.25
N GLY A 59 -2.30 8.34 19.39
CA GLY A 59 -0.92 8.18 18.90
C GLY A 59 -0.83 7.95 17.40
N TRP A 60 0.37 7.63 16.91
CA TRP A 60 0.61 7.42 15.48
C TRP A 60 0.19 6.01 15.06
N MET A 61 -0.58 5.92 13.98
CA MET A 61 -0.98 4.68 13.33
C MET A 61 -0.30 4.55 11.97
N HIS A 62 0.26 3.38 11.70
CA HIS A 62 0.92 3.06 10.44
C HIS A 62 -0.04 2.35 9.48
N ILE A 63 -0.14 2.90 8.28
CA ILE A 63 -0.91 2.35 7.17
C ILE A 63 -0.03 1.36 6.41
N HIS A 64 -0.44 0.10 6.43
CA HIS A 64 0.25 -0.98 5.73
C HIS A 64 -0.46 -1.33 4.42
N GLY A 65 0.30 -1.69 3.40
CA GLY A 65 -0.26 -2.28 2.18
C GLY A 65 -0.83 -3.68 2.43
N MET A 66 -1.62 -4.19 1.49
CA MET A 66 -2.02 -5.60 1.41
C MET A 66 -1.16 -6.34 0.37
N ARG A 67 -1.05 -7.66 0.51
CA ARG A 67 -0.45 -8.56 -0.48
C ARG A 67 -1.51 -9.51 -1.04
N CYS A 68 -1.34 -9.92 -2.29
CA CYS A 68 -1.92 -11.17 -2.77
C CYS A 68 -0.97 -12.30 -2.35
N SER A 69 -1.50 -13.39 -1.81
CA SER A 69 -0.69 -14.60 -1.66
C SER A 69 -0.37 -15.13 -3.07
N ASN A 70 0.91 -15.23 -3.41
CA ASN A 70 1.37 -15.77 -4.70
C ASN A 70 1.38 -17.31 -4.72
N SER A 71 0.98 -17.96 -3.63
CA SER A 71 0.95 -19.41 -3.59
C SER A 71 -0.32 -19.90 -4.30
N ALA A 72 -0.13 -20.59 -5.42
CA ALA A 72 -1.17 -21.37 -6.09
C ALA A 72 -1.88 -22.36 -5.14
N TYR A 73 -1.26 -22.66 -3.98
CA TYR A 73 -1.80 -23.52 -2.93
C TYR A 73 -2.57 -22.76 -1.84
N VAL A 74 -2.46 -21.43 -1.78
CA VAL A 74 -3.05 -20.58 -0.73
C VAL A 74 -4.08 -19.64 -1.36
N ARG A 75 -5.06 -20.26 -2.03
CA ARG A 75 -6.25 -19.59 -2.59
C ARG A 75 -7.33 -19.31 -1.53
N LEU A 76 -7.05 -19.65 -0.27
CA LEU A 76 -8.00 -19.68 0.84
C LEU A 76 -7.62 -18.75 2.01
N GLU A 77 -6.44 -18.15 2.02
CA GLU A 77 -6.11 -17.15 3.06
C GLU A 77 -6.70 -15.79 2.65
N PRO A 78 -7.31 -15.04 3.59
CA PRO A 78 -7.83 -13.70 3.34
C PRO A 78 -6.74 -12.79 2.75
N ARG A 79 -7.13 -11.73 2.03
CA ARG A 79 -6.20 -10.65 1.65
C ARG A 79 -5.57 -10.09 2.94
N THR A 80 -4.34 -10.50 3.24
CA THR A 80 -3.64 -10.08 4.45
C THR A 80 -2.82 -8.84 4.16
N PHE A 81 -2.74 -7.98 5.17
CA PHE A 81 -1.79 -6.87 5.19
C PHE A 81 -0.36 -7.40 5.08
N ARG A 82 0.55 -6.61 4.51
CA ARG A 82 1.98 -6.91 4.51
C ARG A 82 2.44 -7.04 5.95
N ASN A 83 2.96 -8.22 6.30
CA ASN A 83 3.62 -8.51 7.58
C ASN A 83 3.05 -7.72 8.77
N LEU A 84 1.80 -8.00 9.17
CA LEU A 84 1.23 -7.31 10.32
C LEU A 84 2.14 -7.51 11.53
N PRO A 85 2.70 -6.43 12.08
CA PRO A 85 3.43 -6.55 13.31
C PRO A 85 2.47 -7.05 14.40
N ALA A 86 2.99 -7.83 15.34
CA ALA A 86 2.24 -8.16 16.55
C ALA A 86 1.75 -6.85 17.21
N LEU A 87 0.56 -6.88 17.82
CA LEU A 87 -0.04 -5.70 18.48
C LEU A 87 1.02 -4.96 19.33
N GLY A 88 1.22 -3.67 19.05
CA GLY A 88 2.22 -2.84 19.73
C GLY A 88 3.63 -2.86 19.14
N ARG A 89 3.88 -3.57 18.03
CA ARG A 89 5.13 -3.48 17.26
C ARG A 89 4.94 -2.66 15.99
N ILE A 90 6.03 -2.07 15.52
CA ILE A 90 6.09 -1.36 14.22
C ILE A 90 6.53 -2.39 13.18
N GLY A 91 5.81 -2.45 12.05
CA GLY A 91 6.14 -3.33 10.92
C GLY A 91 7.42 -2.88 10.20
N ASP A 92 7.91 -3.68 9.26
CA ASP A 92 9.08 -3.28 8.48
C ASP A 92 8.80 -1.97 7.73
N PRO A 93 9.74 -1.00 7.70
CA PRO A 93 9.54 0.28 7.03
C PRO A 93 9.16 0.18 5.54
N ASP A 94 9.51 -0.92 4.90
CA ASP A 94 9.20 -1.21 3.50
C ASP A 94 7.72 -1.62 3.29
N ASP A 95 7.03 -2.01 4.36
CA ASP A 95 5.63 -2.42 4.34
C ASP A 95 4.67 -1.27 4.70
N ILE A 96 5.19 -0.18 5.29
CA ILE A 96 4.45 1.01 5.69
C ILE A 96 4.32 1.97 4.51
N ILE A 97 3.09 2.18 4.03
CA ILE A 97 2.78 3.12 2.95
C ILE A 97 2.75 4.55 3.47
N ALA A 98 2.15 4.75 4.64
CA ALA A 98 1.95 6.07 5.23
C ALA A 98 1.75 5.95 6.74
N SER A 99 1.79 7.09 7.43
CA SER A 99 1.43 7.21 8.85
C SER A 99 0.42 8.33 9.03
N VAL A 100 -0.46 8.17 10.01
CA VAL A 100 -1.49 9.13 10.39
C VAL A 100 -1.58 9.23 11.91
N LEU A 101 -1.93 10.40 12.42
CA LEU A 101 -2.19 10.59 13.84
C LEU A 101 -3.62 10.14 14.17
N VAL A 102 -3.77 9.43 15.27
CA VAL A 102 -5.05 9.07 15.88
C VAL A 102 -5.21 9.88 17.15
N GLN A 103 -6.34 10.56 17.29
CA GLN A 103 -6.75 11.25 18.50
C GLN A 103 -8.21 10.92 18.80
N ASP A 104 -8.51 10.63 20.07
CA ASP A 104 -9.85 10.27 20.53
C ASP A 104 -10.49 9.17 19.68
N SER A 105 -9.69 8.14 19.39
CA SER A 105 -10.07 6.98 18.57
C SER A 105 -10.45 7.31 17.11
N LYS A 106 -10.08 8.50 16.62
CA LYS A 106 -10.33 8.95 15.24
C LYS A 106 -9.03 9.24 14.53
N ILE A 107 -8.98 8.86 13.25
CA ILE A 107 -7.87 9.21 12.37
C ILE A 107 -7.97 10.70 12.02
N LEU A 108 -6.86 11.42 12.08
CA LEU A 108 -6.74 12.82 11.66
C LEU A 108 -6.15 12.86 10.24
N PRO A 109 -6.96 13.05 9.18
CA PRO A 109 -6.48 12.94 7.81
C PRO A 109 -5.46 14.02 7.40
N ASP A 110 -5.51 15.18 8.06
CA ASP A 110 -4.60 16.29 7.81
C ASP A 110 -3.16 16.00 8.29
N THR A 111 -2.99 14.95 9.09
CA THR A 111 -1.68 14.51 9.60
C THR A 111 -1.05 13.40 8.74
N TYR A 112 -1.62 13.15 7.57
CA TYR A 112 -1.12 12.12 6.64
C TYR A 112 0.33 12.37 6.23
N GLN A 113 1.18 11.40 6.50
CA GLN A 113 2.59 11.40 6.10
C GLN A 113 2.86 10.20 5.21
N SER A 114 3.16 10.45 3.94
CA SER A 114 3.59 9.42 3.00
C SER A 114 5.00 8.93 3.35
N MET A 115 5.21 7.62 3.29
CA MET A 115 6.53 7.03 3.45
C MET A 115 7.20 6.88 2.08
N SER A 116 8.49 7.21 1.98
CA SER A 116 9.25 7.00 0.74
C SER A 116 9.88 5.61 0.63
N SER A 117 9.99 4.88 1.76
CA SER A 117 10.73 3.61 1.87
C SER A 117 10.05 2.43 1.19
N TYR A 118 8.71 2.41 1.14
CA TYR A 118 8.00 1.27 0.58
C TYR A 118 8.16 1.16 -0.95
N ARG A 119 8.14 -0.08 -1.44
CA ARG A 119 8.12 -0.40 -2.87
C ARG A 119 6.71 -0.71 -3.33
N LEU A 120 6.33 -0.20 -4.50
CA LEU A 120 5.04 -0.49 -5.13
C LEU A 120 4.98 -1.95 -5.60
N CYS A 121 6.09 -2.50 -6.09
CA CYS A 121 6.21 -3.89 -6.48
C CYS A 121 7.33 -4.58 -5.68
N THR A 122 7.03 -5.77 -5.17
CA THR A 122 7.95 -6.61 -4.40
C THR A 122 8.03 -8.01 -5.04
N PRO A 123 8.93 -8.92 -4.62
CA PRO A 123 8.94 -10.29 -5.15
C PRO A 123 7.62 -11.01 -4.88
N ASP A 124 6.92 -10.60 -3.82
CA ASP A 124 5.60 -11.07 -3.43
C ASP A 124 4.45 -10.40 -4.19
N GLY A 125 4.76 -9.62 -5.23
CA GLY A 125 3.80 -8.96 -6.09
C GLY A 125 3.55 -7.48 -5.76
N PRO A 126 2.54 -6.87 -6.40
CA PRO A 126 2.22 -5.47 -6.23
C PRO A 126 1.58 -5.18 -4.87
N THR A 127 1.80 -3.97 -4.37
CA THR A 127 1.14 -3.45 -3.19
C THR A 127 -0.34 -3.26 -3.47
N LEU A 128 -1.19 -3.82 -2.64
CA LEU A 128 -2.64 -3.71 -2.76
C LEU A 128 -3.20 -2.78 -1.68
N LEU A 129 -4.36 -2.21 -1.98
CA LEU A 129 -5.14 -1.43 -1.04
C LEU A 129 -6.34 -2.24 -0.54
N THR A 130 -6.91 -1.81 0.58
CA THR A 130 -8.20 -2.33 1.05
C THR A 130 -9.28 -2.04 0.02
N GLU A 131 -10.38 -2.81 0.03
CA GLU A 131 -11.41 -2.72 -1.01
C GLU A 131 -11.96 -1.29 -1.18
N GLY A 132 -12.29 -0.60 -0.09
CA GLY A 132 -12.79 0.78 -0.15
C GLY A 132 -11.78 1.76 -0.76
N LEU A 133 -10.50 1.59 -0.45
CA LEU A 133 -9.44 2.44 -1.00
C LEU A 133 -9.07 2.07 -2.44
N ALA A 134 -9.16 0.80 -2.81
CA ALA A 134 -8.99 0.36 -4.18
C ALA A 134 -10.11 0.91 -5.08
N ALA A 135 -11.35 0.91 -4.59
CA ALA A 135 -12.47 1.54 -5.26
C ALA A 135 -12.26 3.06 -5.40
N LYS A 136 -11.81 3.74 -4.34
CA LYS A 136 -11.48 5.17 -4.38
C LYS A 136 -10.37 5.47 -5.37
N LEU A 137 -9.27 4.72 -5.33
CA LEU A 137 -8.17 4.87 -6.26
C LEU A 137 -8.64 4.68 -7.71
N LYS A 138 -9.51 3.70 -7.97
CA LYS A 138 -10.09 3.52 -9.30
C LYS A 138 -10.87 4.76 -9.76
N LEU A 139 -11.67 5.37 -8.89
CA LEU A 139 -12.40 6.61 -9.21
C LEU A 139 -11.48 7.81 -9.47
N VAL A 140 -10.33 7.90 -8.81
CA VAL A 140 -9.35 8.98 -9.05
C VAL A 140 -8.55 8.73 -10.34
N LEU A 141 -8.48 7.48 -10.80
CA LEU A 141 -7.74 7.08 -11.99
C LEU A 141 -8.56 7.14 -13.29
N GLU A 142 -9.89 7.17 -13.19
CA GLU A 142 -10.87 7.34 -14.28
C GLU A 142 -11.14 8.82 -14.55
#